data_AF-A0A968C9M0-F1
#
_entry.id   AF-A0A968C9M0-F1
#
_cell.length_a   1.000
_cell.length_b   1.000
_cell.length_c   1.000
_cell.angle_alpha   90.00
_cell.angle_beta   90.00
_cell.angle_gamma   90.00
#
_symmetry.space_group_name_H-M   'P 1'
#
loop_
_entity.id
_entity.type
_entity.pdbx_description
1 polymer ?
#
loop_
_entity_poly.entity_id
_entity_poly.type
_entity_poly.pdbx_seq_one_letter_code
_entity_poly.pdbx_strand_id
1 'polypeptide(L)'
;MTEDRNPWDKLPEETQRGYSYFREYLEMPATERSIHRAAEKHGKADRYWQELSAKHNWVERATAYDEWIAEQADEEMVRMARMARREMAMEATKLARRLVEVGLFETDEPNPTVVRAIVAALDRAGVSVPKDINVSGEMSLEHILMELADEDGDDQG
;
A
#
# COMPACT_ATOMS: atom_id res chain seq x y z
N MET A 1 -16.03 25.28 -15.69
CA MET A 1 -15.40 24.53 -14.58
C MET A 1 -16.44 23.59 -14.03
N THR A 2 -16.59 22.42 -14.65
CA THR A 2 -17.37 21.33 -14.04
C THR A 2 -16.46 20.72 -13.00
N GLU A 3 -16.77 20.89 -11.71
CA GLU A 3 -16.09 20.19 -10.63
C GLU A 3 -16.11 18.69 -10.93
N ASP A 4 -14.95 18.03 -10.83
CA ASP A 4 -14.88 16.56 -10.74
C ASP A 4 -15.60 16.16 -9.46
N ARG A 5 -16.88 15.81 -9.59
CA ARG A 5 -17.69 15.27 -8.51
C ARG A 5 -17.77 13.77 -8.68
N ASN A 6 -17.53 13.04 -7.59
CA ASN A 6 -17.72 11.61 -7.59
C ASN A 6 -19.21 11.29 -7.78
N PRO A 7 -19.55 10.14 -8.39
CA PRO A 7 -20.94 9.72 -8.54
C PRO A 7 -21.71 9.70 -7.21
N TRP A 8 -21.05 9.36 -6.11
CA TRP A 8 -21.64 9.31 -4.77
C TRP A 8 -21.71 10.67 -4.04
N ASP A 9 -21.25 11.76 -4.63
CA ASP A 9 -21.36 13.09 -4.02
C ASP A 9 -22.79 13.64 -4.08
N LYS A 10 -23.09 14.65 -3.25
CA LYS A 10 -24.42 15.28 -3.20
C LYS A 10 -24.76 15.93 -4.54
N LEU A 11 -25.90 15.57 -5.10
CA LEU A 11 -26.37 16.16 -6.36
C LEU A 11 -26.89 17.61 -6.15
N PRO A 12 -26.81 18.48 -7.18
CA PRO A 12 -27.35 19.84 -7.10
C PRO A 12 -28.84 19.89 -6.76
N GLU A 13 -29.62 18.96 -7.34
CA GLU A 13 -31.07 18.86 -7.15
C GLU A 13 -31.46 18.09 -5.86
N GLU A 14 -30.49 17.47 -5.20
CA GLU A 14 -30.71 16.70 -3.99
C GLU A 14 -30.73 17.63 -2.77
N THR A 15 -31.79 17.54 -1.98
CA THR A 15 -31.84 18.25 -0.69
C THR A 15 -30.81 17.68 0.27
N GLN A 16 -30.32 18.48 1.22
CA GLN A 16 -29.37 17.99 2.23
C GLN A 16 -29.89 16.76 2.98
N ARG A 17 -31.19 16.77 3.33
CA ARG A 17 -31.83 15.63 4.00
C ARG A 17 -31.91 14.39 3.10
N GLY A 18 -32.21 14.57 1.81
CA GLY A 18 -32.21 13.46 0.86
C GLY A 18 -30.83 12.82 0.69
N TYR A 19 -29.79 13.64 0.65
CA TYR A 19 -28.40 13.16 0.62
C TYR A 19 -28.02 12.44 1.91
N SER A 20 -28.45 12.92 3.08
CA SER A 20 -28.23 12.20 4.34
C SER A 20 -28.85 10.80 4.33
N TYR A 21 -30.04 10.64 3.75
CA TYR A 21 -30.65 9.32 3.59
C TYR A 21 -29.84 8.41 2.64
N PHE A 22 -29.33 8.97 1.54
CA PHE A 22 -28.43 8.24 0.65
C PHE A 22 -27.15 7.81 1.37
N ARG A 23 -26.55 8.67 2.20
CA ARG A 23 -25.35 8.35 3.00
C ARG A 23 -25.60 7.16 3.94
N GLU A 24 -26.75 7.13 4.61
CA GLU A 24 -27.10 6.01 5.47
C GLU A 24 -27.31 4.70 4.69
N TYR A 25 -27.90 4.78 3.49
CA TYR A 25 -27.99 3.65 2.58
C TYR A 25 -26.61 3.18 2.12
N LEU A 26 -25.70 4.11 1.80
CA LEU A 26 -24.35 3.85 1.32
C LEU A 26 -23.46 3.18 2.37
N GLU A 27 -23.58 3.60 3.63
CA GLU A 27 -22.81 3.09 4.78
C GLU A 27 -23.21 1.66 5.20
N MET A 28 -24.31 1.12 4.66
CA MET A 28 -24.65 -0.29 4.86
C MET A 28 -23.68 -1.21 4.10
N PRO A 29 -23.36 -2.40 4.66
CA PRO A 29 -22.59 -3.41 3.93
C PRO A 29 -23.27 -3.76 2.60
N ALA A 30 -22.52 -3.80 1.50
CA ALA A 30 -23.08 -4.02 0.16
C ALA A 30 -23.95 -5.29 0.06
N THR A 31 -23.60 -6.35 0.78
CA THR A 31 -24.34 -7.63 0.85
C THR A 31 -25.67 -7.54 1.60
N GLU A 32 -25.84 -6.53 2.46
CA GLU A 32 -27.00 -6.33 3.33
C GLU A 32 -27.77 -5.05 3.01
N ARG A 33 -27.26 -4.27 2.06
CA ARG A 33 -27.77 -2.96 1.69
C ARG A 33 -29.17 -3.08 1.12
N SER A 34 -30.09 -2.34 1.72
CA SER A 34 -31.50 -2.36 1.33
C SER A 34 -32.13 -1.01 1.64
N ILE A 35 -32.89 -0.49 0.68
CA ILE A 35 -33.70 0.73 0.85
C ILE A 35 -34.64 0.56 2.05
N HIS A 36 -35.25 -0.62 2.19
CA HIS A 36 -36.18 -0.92 3.26
C HIS A 36 -35.52 -0.80 4.64
N ARG A 37 -34.36 -1.44 4.80
CA ARG A 37 -33.60 -1.41 6.07
C ARG A 37 -33.09 -0.01 6.40
N ALA A 38 -32.69 0.77 5.39
CA ALA A 38 -32.33 2.17 5.58
C ALA A 38 -33.55 3.00 6.04
N ALA A 39 -34.73 2.74 5.47
CA ALA A 39 -35.96 3.45 5.78
C ALA A 39 -36.52 3.19 7.19
N GLU A 40 -36.36 1.97 7.72
CA GLU A 40 -36.86 1.55 9.04
C GLU A 40 -36.44 2.51 10.17
N LYS A 41 -35.25 3.10 10.07
CA LYS A 41 -34.71 4.02 11.09
C LYS A 41 -35.40 5.39 11.12
N HIS A 42 -36.14 5.76 10.08
CA HIS A 42 -36.63 7.13 9.88
C HIS A 42 -38.15 7.30 10.02
N GLY A 43 -38.89 6.21 10.27
CA GLY A 43 -40.34 6.27 10.42
C GLY A 43 -41.09 6.83 9.21
N LYS A 44 -40.48 6.75 8.01
CA LYS A 44 -41.07 7.17 6.74
C LYS A 44 -41.57 5.96 5.96
N ALA A 45 -42.57 6.20 5.10
CA ALA A 45 -43.10 5.15 4.24
C ALA A 45 -42.02 4.64 3.28
N ASP A 46 -41.94 3.32 3.11
CA ASP A 46 -40.99 2.66 2.22
C ASP A 46 -41.03 3.23 0.78
N ARG A 47 -42.24 3.52 0.28
CA ARG A 47 -42.46 4.16 -1.02
C ARG A 47 -41.70 5.48 -1.20
N TYR A 48 -41.61 6.31 -0.16
CA TYR A 48 -40.90 7.59 -0.23
C TYR A 48 -39.40 7.39 -0.45
N TRP A 49 -38.83 6.37 0.19
CA TRP A 49 -37.42 6.01 0.03
C TRP A 49 -37.13 5.38 -1.33
N GLN A 50 -38.03 4.54 -1.84
CA GLN A 50 -37.91 3.99 -3.19
C GLN A 50 -37.96 5.08 -4.27
N GLU A 51 -38.86 6.05 -4.14
CA GLU A 51 -38.93 7.20 -5.05
C GLU A 51 -37.68 8.06 -5.00
N LEU A 52 -37.15 8.31 -3.81
CA LEU A 52 -35.92 9.09 -3.64
C LEU A 52 -34.71 8.35 -4.22
N SER A 53 -34.61 7.05 -3.98
CA SER A 53 -33.60 6.17 -4.52
C SER A 53 -33.60 6.18 -6.05
N ALA A 54 -34.77 5.99 -6.66
CA ALA A 54 -34.93 6.02 -8.11
C ALA A 54 -34.65 7.41 -8.69
N LYS A 55 -35.12 8.48 -8.03
CA LYS A 55 -34.92 9.85 -8.50
C LYS A 55 -33.44 10.24 -8.53
N HIS A 56 -32.65 9.79 -7.57
CA HIS A 56 -31.24 10.18 -7.42
C HIS A 56 -30.27 9.02 -7.67
N ASN A 57 -30.70 7.95 -8.36
CA ASN A 57 -29.90 6.80 -8.79
C ASN A 57 -29.01 6.22 -7.69
N TRP A 58 -29.59 5.95 -6.51
CA TRP A 58 -28.80 5.53 -5.36
C TRP A 58 -28.05 4.22 -5.58
N VAL A 59 -28.63 3.28 -6.32
CA VAL A 59 -28.02 1.96 -6.55
C VAL A 59 -26.75 2.13 -7.38
N GLU A 60 -26.83 2.83 -8.51
CA GLU A 60 -25.69 3.08 -9.39
C GLU A 60 -24.58 3.85 -8.67
N ARG A 61 -24.95 4.88 -7.90
CA ARG A 61 -23.99 5.67 -7.12
C ARG A 61 -23.32 4.83 -6.02
N ALA A 62 -24.06 3.92 -5.42
CA ALA A 62 -23.52 3.03 -4.40
C ALA A 62 -22.60 1.96 -5.01
N THR A 63 -22.92 1.43 -6.20
CA THR A 63 -22.02 0.55 -6.94
C THR A 63 -20.70 1.24 -7.26
N ALA A 64 -20.74 2.47 -7.77
CA ALA A 64 -19.52 3.23 -8.06
C ALA A 64 -18.66 3.46 -6.79
N TYR A 65 -19.30 3.68 -5.65
CA TYR A 65 -18.59 3.83 -4.38
C TYR A 65 -17.98 2.50 -3.90
N ASP A 66 -18.70 1.39 -4.04
CA ASP A 66 -18.18 0.07 -3.67
C ASP A 66 -16.98 -0.33 -4.53
N GLU A 67 -17.02 -0.03 -5.83
CA GLU A 67 -15.90 -0.21 -6.76
C GLU A 67 -14.69 0.62 -6.34
N TRP A 68 -14.90 1.91 -6.03
CA TRP A 68 -13.84 2.78 -5.54
C TRP A 68 -13.22 2.28 -4.24
N ILE A 69 -14.03 1.82 -3.28
CA ILE A 69 -13.52 1.24 -2.02
C ILE A 69 -12.69 -0.02 -2.30
N ALA A 70 -13.13 -0.88 -3.23
CA ALA A 70 -12.39 -2.07 -3.60
C ALA A 70 -11.01 -1.72 -4.21
N GLU A 71 -10.97 -0.74 -5.12
CA GLU A 71 -9.72 -0.24 -5.70
C GLU A 71 -8.77 0.31 -4.62
N GLN A 72 -9.28 1.11 -3.69
CA GLN A 72 -8.47 1.66 -2.60
C GLN A 72 -7.91 0.56 -1.67
N ALA A 73 -8.69 -0.49 -1.41
CA ALA A 73 -8.25 -1.62 -0.61
C ALA A 73 -7.13 -2.42 -1.30
N ASP A 74 -7.23 -2.62 -2.62
CA ASP A 74 -6.19 -3.27 -3.41
C ASP A 74 -4.89 -2.44 -3.41
N GLU A 75 -4.98 -1.12 -3.59
CA GLU A 75 -3.83 -0.21 -3.54
C GLU A 75 -3.14 -0.25 -2.17
N GLU A 76 -3.91 -0.21 -1.09
CA GLU A 76 -3.38 -0.33 0.27
C GLU A 76 -2.70 -1.69 0.50
N MET A 77 -3.30 -2.79 0.04
CA MET A 77 -2.70 -4.12 0.13
C MET A 77 -1.35 -4.18 -0.60
N VAL A 78 -1.28 -3.65 -1.83
CA VAL A 78 -0.03 -3.58 -2.59
C VAL A 78 1.01 -2.72 -1.87
N ARG A 79 0.61 -1.58 -1.29
CA ARG A 79 1.50 -0.72 -0.50
C ARG A 79 2.06 -1.46 0.71
N MET A 80 1.23 -2.15 1.47
CA MET A 80 1.65 -2.95 2.63
C MET A 80 2.62 -4.07 2.24
N ALA A 81 2.34 -4.79 1.15
CA ALA A 81 3.21 -5.84 0.63
C ALA A 81 4.59 -5.27 0.21
N ARG A 82 4.63 -4.09 -0.40
CA ARG A 82 5.89 -3.41 -0.75
C ARG A 82 6.70 -3.03 0.49
N MET A 83 6.05 -2.51 1.53
CA MET A 83 6.72 -2.16 2.79
C MET A 83 7.28 -3.39 3.49
N ALA A 84 6.50 -4.47 3.61
CA ALA A 84 6.96 -5.72 4.19
C ALA A 84 8.16 -6.31 3.42
N ARG A 85 8.12 -6.25 2.07
CA ARG A 85 9.24 -6.71 1.24
C ARG A 85 10.51 -5.88 1.47
N ARG A 86 10.39 -4.55 1.61
CA ARG A 86 11.51 -3.66 1.93
C ARG A 86 12.09 -3.98 3.30
N GLU A 87 11.25 -4.17 4.31
CA GLU A 87 11.67 -4.52 5.67
C GLU A 87 12.44 -5.85 5.70
N MET A 88 11.91 -6.89 5.05
CA MET A 88 12.59 -8.17 4.92
C MET A 88 13.95 -8.03 4.22
N ALA A 89 14.04 -7.23 3.17
CA ALA A 89 15.31 -6.98 2.47
C ALA A 89 16.33 -6.29 3.39
N MET A 90 15.92 -5.28 4.17
CA MET A 90 16.80 -4.61 5.14
C MET A 90 17.31 -5.56 6.22
N GLU A 91 16.44 -6.41 6.79
CA GLU A 91 16.84 -7.39 7.80
C GLU A 91 17.78 -8.46 7.22
N ALA A 92 17.52 -8.92 5.99
CA ALA A 92 18.42 -9.83 5.29
C ALA A 92 19.82 -9.21 5.10
N THR A 93 19.90 -7.93 4.72
CA THR A 93 21.17 -7.20 4.59
C THR A 93 21.89 -7.03 5.92
N LYS A 94 21.18 -6.71 7.01
CA LYS A 94 21.77 -6.66 8.37
C LYS A 94 22.35 -8.01 8.79
N LEU A 95 21.62 -9.09 8.52
CA LEU A 95 22.09 -10.45 8.83
C LEU A 95 23.31 -10.83 7.98
N ALA A 96 23.30 -10.51 6.69
CA ALA A 96 24.43 -10.69 5.78
C ALA A 96 25.70 -10.03 6.34
N ARG A 97 25.59 -8.76 6.73
CA ARG A 97 26.67 -7.98 7.33
C ARG A 97 27.21 -8.68 8.58
N ARG A 98 26.33 -9.12 9.48
CA ARG A 98 26.75 -9.78 10.72
C ARG A 98 27.43 -11.12 10.47
N LEU A 99 26.99 -11.89 9.47
CA LEU A 99 27.65 -13.13 9.07
C LEU A 99 29.04 -12.89 8.48
N VAL A 100 29.22 -11.83 7.70
CA VAL A 100 30.53 -11.40 7.21
C VAL A 100 31.41 -10.98 8.39
N GLU A 101 30.92 -10.15 9.30
CA GLU A 101 31.65 -9.73 10.50
C GLU A 101 32.08 -10.95 11.33
N VAL A 102 31.17 -11.88 11.67
CA VAL A 102 31.49 -13.08 12.46
C VAL A 102 32.46 -14.01 11.72
N GLY A 103 32.27 -14.19 10.40
CA GLY A 103 33.16 -15.02 9.57
C GLY A 103 34.55 -14.43 9.36
N LEU A 104 34.75 -13.14 9.68
CA LEU A 104 36.04 -12.45 9.65
C LEU A 104 36.83 -12.57 10.97
N PHE A 105 36.24 -13.08 12.06
CA PHE A 105 36.91 -13.15 13.38
C PHE A 105 37.48 -14.53 13.75
N GLU A 106 37.31 -15.58 12.93
CA GLU A 106 37.90 -16.90 13.22
C GLU A 106 39.26 -17.16 12.51
N THR A 107 39.66 -16.36 11.52
CA THR A 107 40.97 -16.44 10.86
C THR A 107 41.42 -15.09 10.30
N ASP A 108 42.73 -14.79 10.33
CA ASP A 108 43.36 -13.56 9.77
C ASP A 108 43.05 -13.30 8.27
N GLU A 109 42.46 -14.27 7.56
CA GLU A 109 41.94 -14.13 6.20
C GLU A 109 40.50 -14.64 6.12
N PRO A 110 39.56 -13.92 5.45
CA PRO A 110 38.19 -14.40 5.23
C PRO A 110 38.19 -15.70 4.43
N ASN A 111 37.57 -16.76 4.96
CA ASN A 111 37.41 -18.03 4.24
C ASN A 111 36.57 -17.82 2.96
N PRO A 112 37.15 -17.94 1.75
CA PRO A 112 36.46 -17.62 0.50
C PRO A 112 35.26 -18.53 0.21
N THR A 113 35.22 -19.72 0.80
CA THR A 113 34.10 -20.66 0.65
C THR A 113 32.90 -20.21 1.48
N VAL A 114 33.13 -19.67 2.68
CA VAL A 114 32.07 -19.10 3.53
C VAL A 114 31.50 -17.83 2.90
N VAL A 115 32.38 -16.94 2.41
CA VAL A 115 31.96 -15.71 1.70
C VAL A 115 31.11 -16.04 0.47
N ARG A 116 31.53 -17.02 -0.36
CA ARG A 116 30.75 -17.47 -1.52
C ARG A 116 29.39 -18.07 -1.14
N ALA A 117 29.33 -18.84 -0.04
CA ALA A 117 28.09 -19.41 0.45
C ALA A 117 27.11 -18.33 0.93
N ILE A 118 27.60 -17.28 1.59
CA ILE A 118 26.82 -16.12 2.03
C ILE A 118 26.28 -15.36 0.81
N VAL A 119 27.14 -15.01 -0.16
CA VAL A 119 26.73 -14.31 -1.38
C VAL A 119 25.68 -15.11 -2.16
N ALA A 120 25.86 -16.42 -2.32
CA ALA A 120 24.89 -17.29 -2.99
C ALA A 120 23.57 -17.46 -2.21
N ALA A 121 23.59 -17.30 -0.88
CA ALA A 121 22.36 -17.29 -0.08
C ALA A 121 21.59 -15.98 -0.23
N LEU A 122 22.30 -14.85 -0.31
CA LEU A 122 21.71 -13.52 -0.53
C LEU A 122 21.11 -13.37 -1.92
N ASP A 123 21.81 -13.87 -2.95
CA ASP A 123 21.32 -13.86 -4.32
C ASP A 123 20.04 -14.70 -4.48
N ARG A 124 19.98 -15.89 -3.84
CA ARG A 124 18.76 -16.72 -3.77
C ARG A 124 17.60 -16.06 -3.01
N ALA A 125 17.91 -15.15 -2.08
CA ALA A 125 16.92 -14.34 -1.38
C ALA A 125 16.50 -13.08 -2.16
N GLY A 126 17.07 -12.85 -3.35
CA GLY A 126 16.80 -11.68 -4.19
C GLY A 126 17.46 -10.39 -3.67
N VAL A 127 18.48 -10.51 -2.84
CA VAL A 127 19.29 -9.39 -2.33
C VAL A 127 20.56 -9.31 -3.16
N SER A 128 20.62 -8.33 -4.08
CA SER A 128 21.81 -8.12 -4.90
C SER A 128 22.91 -7.52 -4.03
N VAL A 129 24.04 -8.23 -3.91
CA VAL A 129 25.27 -7.66 -3.38
C VAL A 129 25.94 -6.89 -4.52
N PRO A 130 26.30 -5.59 -4.35
CA PRO A 130 26.99 -4.83 -5.38
C PRO A 130 28.23 -5.57 -5.90
N LYS A 131 28.42 -5.60 -7.23
CA LYS A 131 29.49 -6.38 -7.89
C LYS A 131 30.89 -5.81 -7.64
N ASP A 132 30.98 -4.61 -7.07
CA ASP A 132 32.23 -3.87 -6.91
C ASP A 132 32.75 -3.91 -5.46
N ILE A 133 32.21 -4.78 -4.61
CA ILE A 133 32.83 -5.07 -3.30
C ILE A 133 34.13 -5.84 -3.56
N ASN A 134 35.18 -5.08 -3.91
CA ASN A 134 36.54 -5.54 -3.87
C ASN A 134 36.91 -5.71 -2.40
N VAL A 135 36.86 -6.94 -1.91
CA VAL A 135 37.27 -7.30 -0.53
C VAL A 135 38.79 -7.17 -0.33
N SER A 136 39.55 -6.60 -1.29
CA SER A 136 40.93 -6.20 -1.07
C SER A 136 41.00 -4.92 -0.24
N GLY A 137 40.82 -5.07 1.07
CA GLY A 137 41.56 -4.35 2.12
C GLY A 137 41.51 -2.83 2.26
N GLU A 138 41.06 -2.03 1.31
CA GLU A 138 41.30 -0.56 1.36
C GLU A 138 40.11 0.35 1.00
N MET A 139 38.87 -0.15 0.94
CA MET A 139 37.71 0.76 0.95
C MET A 139 37.24 1.01 2.39
N SER A 140 37.58 2.19 2.91
CA SER A 140 37.06 2.70 4.18
C SER A 140 35.52 2.69 4.15
N LEU A 141 34.92 2.17 5.22
CA LEU A 141 33.47 2.14 5.49
C LEU A 141 32.78 3.50 5.26
N GLU A 142 33.50 4.61 5.42
CA GLU A 142 32.97 5.95 5.19
C GLU A 142 32.65 6.23 3.71
N HIS A 143 33.40 5.65 2.76
CA HIS A 143 33.19 5.89 1.33
C HIS A 143 31.94 5.17 0.80
N ILE A 144 31.70 3.95 1.32
CA ILE A 144 30.52 3.14 0.97
C ILE A 144 29.24 3.75 1.56
N LEU A 145 29.32 4.32 2.77
CA LEU A 145 28.20 5.03 3.39
C LEU A 145 27.86 6.34 2.68
N MET A 146 28.80 6.95 1.96
CA MET A 146 28.59 8.20 1.22
C MET A 146 27.89 7.93 -0.13
N GLU A 147 28.33 6.92 -0.90
CA GLU A 147 27.66 6.53 -2.16
C GLU A 147 26.21 6.07 -1.95
N LEU A 148 25.91 5.38 -0.85
CA LEU A 148 24.55 4.92 -0.53
C LEU A 148 23.62 6.02 -0.02
N ALA A 149 24.16 7.19 0.36
CA ALA A 149 23.39 8.35 0.79
C ALA A 149 23.12 9.34 -0.35
N ASP A 150 23.92 9.30 -1.43
CA ASP A 150 23.79 10.22 -2.58
C ASP A 150 22.74 9.77 -3.62
N GLU A 151 22.23 8.53 -3.57
CA GLU A 151 21.11 8.09 -4.45
C GLU A 151 19.73 8.65 -4.04
N ASP A 152 19.63 9.39 -2.93
CA ASP A 152 18.44 10.15 -2.53
C ASP A 152 18.34 11.53 -3.23
N GLY A 153 19.24 11.84 -4.19
CA GLY A 153 19.50 13.20 -4.69
C GLY A 153 19.03 13.60 -6.09
N ASP A 154 18.54 12.70 -6.95
CA ASP A 154 18.11 13.07 -8.33
C ASP A 154 16.80 12.38 -8.73
N ASP A 155 15.69 12.89 -8.22
CA ASP A 155 14.40 12.86 -8.93
C ASP A 155 13.65 14.18 -8.67
N GLN A 156 14.19 15.26 -9.23
CA GLN A 156 13.42 16.45 -9.58
C GLN A 156 13.76 16.84 -11.02
N GLY A 157 12.86 16.50 -11.94
CA GLY A 157 12.90 16.92 -13.34
C GLY A 157 11.82 16.26 -14.20
#